data_AF-A0A349JS04-F1
#
_entry.id   AF-A0A349JS04-F1
#
_cell.length_a   1.000
_cell.length_b   1.000
_cell.length_c   1.000
_cell.angle_alpha   90.00
_cell.angle_beta   90.00
_cell.angle_gamma   90.00
#
_symmetry.space_group_name_H-M   'P 1'
#
loop_
_entity.id
_entity.type
_entity.pdbx_description
1 polymer ?
#
loop_
_entity_poly.entity_id
_entity_poly.type
_entity_poly.pdbx_seq_one_letter_code
_entity_poly.pdbx_strand_id
1 'polypeptide(L)'
;MSRRRNLIFGGSLVALMALLGAVRAGLEAVATTQMVQAPMFEVDPFWPKPLPNGWIYGTVIGVTIDAQDDVYIVHRGVAGAEAGADQDPP
;
A
#
# COMPACT_ATOMS: atom_id res chain seq x y z
N MET A 1 -8.00 3.77 64.98
CA MET A 1 -8.61 4.24 63.70
C MET A 1 -7.69 4.14 62.48
N SER A 2 -6.36 4.17 62.59
CA SER A 2 -5.43 4.17 61.44
C SER A 2 -5.40 2.87 60.61
N ARG A 3 -5.50 1.70 61.25
CA ARG A 3 -5.39 0.38 60.59
C ARG A 3 -6.50 0.12 59.57
N ARG A 4 -7.74 0.52 59.88
CA ARG A 4 -8.91 0.38 58.99
C ARG A 4 -8.80 1.31 57.77
N ARG A 5 -8.25 2.51 57.98
CA ARG A 5 -8.02 3.49 56.93
C ARG A 5 -6.94 3.03 55.95
N ASN A 6 -5.85 2.44 56.47
CA ASN A 6 -4.77 1.88 55.65
C ASN A 6 -5.23 0.67 54.81
N LEU A 7 -6.13 -0.16 55.35
CA LEU A 7 -6.73 -1.27 54.60
C LEU A 7 -7.62 -0.78 53.45
N ILE A 8 -8.39 0.29 53.66
CA ILE A 8 -9.23 0.90 52.61
C ILE A 8 -8.34 1.51 51.52
N PHE A 9 -7.30 2.26 51.90
CA PHE A 9 -6.35 2.81 50.93
C PHE A 9 -5.65 1.72 50.12
N GLY A 10 -5.15 0.67 50.76
CA GLY A 10 -4.54 -0.47 50.07
C GLY A 10 -5.52 -1.16 49.11
N GLY A 11 -6.76 -1.42 49.55
CA GLY A 11 -7.79 -2.01 48.70
C GLY A 11 -8.14 -1.14 47.48
N SER A 12 -8.26 0.18 47.67
CA SER A 12 -8.53 1.12 46.57
C SER A 12 -7.39 1.16 45.54
N LEU A 13 -6.14 1.06 45.99
CA LEU A 13 -4.98 1.05 45.10
C LEU A 13 -4.95 -0.23 44.25
N VAL A 14 -5.21 -1.39 44.86
CA VAL A 14 -5.28 -2.67 44.15
C VAL A 14 -6.43 -2.67 43.14
N ALA A 15 -7.61 -2.17 43.52
CA ALA A 15 -8.75 -2.06 42.61
C ALA A 15 -8.46 -1.14 41.42
N LEU A 16 -7.81 0.00 41.65
CA LEU A 16 -7.42 0.94 40.59
C LEU A 16 -6.39 0.29 39.64
N MET A 17 -5.39 -0.41 40.16
CA MET A 17 -4.41 -1.12 39.33
C MET A 17 -5.06 -2.21 38.48
N ALA A 18 -6.01 -2.98 39.05
CA ALA A 18 -6.75 -3.98 38.30
C ALA A 18 -7.59 -3.37 37.18
N LEU A 19 -8.27 -2.25 37.46
CA LEU A 19 -9.05 -1.51 36.47
C LEU A 19 -8.16 -1.01 35.32
N LEU A 20 -7.02 -0.39 35.64
CA LEU A 20 -6.07 0.12 34.64
C LEU A 20 -5.50 -1.02 33.79
N GLY A 21 -5.21 -2.18 34.40
CA GLY A 21 -4.75 -3.37 33.68
C GLY A 21 -5.79 -3.90 32.69
N ALA A 22 -7.06 -3.95 33.10
CA ALA A 22 -8.17 -4.38 32.23
C ALA A 22 -8.39 -3.40 31.06
N VAL A 23 -8.35 -2.08 31.34
CA VAL A 23 -8.47 -1.04 30.30
C VAL A 23 -7.31 -1.13 29.30
N ARG A 24 -6.07 -1.29 29.78
CA ARG A 24 -4.90 -1.49 28.92
C ARG A 24 -5.08 -2.68 27.99
N ALA A 25 -5.47 -3.84 28.54
CA ALA A 25 -5.64 -5.07 27.75
C ALA A 25 -6.71 -4.92 26.65
N GLY A 26 -7.82 -4.23 26.97
CA GLY A 26 -8.86 -3.92 26.00
C GLY A 26 -8.36 -3.00 24.87
N LEU A 27 -7.59 -1.96 25.20
CA LEU A 27 -7.03 -1.04 24.22
C LEU A 27 -5.98 -1.71 23.30
N GLU A 28 -5.12 -2.57 23.84
CA GLU A 28 -4.11 -3.32 23.06
C GLU A 28 -4.75 -4.31 22.08
N ALA A 29 -5.85 -4.95 22.48
CA ALA A 29 -6.61 -5.84 21.61
C ALA A 29 -7.20 -5.10 20.39
N VAL A 30 -7.73 -3.89 20.60
CA VAL A 30 -8.25 -3.05 19.51
C VAL A 30 -7.13 -2.58 18.59
N ALA A 31 -6.00 -2.11 19.15
CA ALA A 31 -4.87 -1.62 18.37
C ALA A 31 -4.24 -2.70 17.47
N THR A 32 -4.18 -3.96 17.93
CA THR A 32 -3.59 -5.07 17.15
C THR A 32 -4.42 -5.41 15.90
N THR A 33 -5.74 -5.19 15.93
CA THR A 33 -6.61 -5.46 14.77
C THR A 33 -6.46 -4.46 13.62
N GLN A 34 -5.76 -3.35 13.84
CA GLN A 34 -5.56 -2.29 12.84
C GLN A 34 -4.29 -2.44 12.00
N MET A 35 -3.55 -3.55 12.10
CA MET A 35 -2.42 -3.80 11.21
C MET A 35 -2.93 -4.16 9.80
N VAL A 36 -3.26 -3.15 9.00
CA VAL A 36 -3.53 -3.31 7.57
C VAL A 36 -2.23 -3.75 6.91
N GLN A 37 -2.17 -5.02 6.50
CA GLN A 37 -1.07 -5.50 5.66
C GLN A 37 -1.18 -4.80 4.30
N ALA A 38 -0.09 -4.19 3.85
CA ALA A 38 -0.05 -3.62 2.51
C ALA A 38 -0.27 -4.73 1.46
N PRO A 39 -0.91 -4.43 0.32
CA PRO A 39 -0.99 -5.38 -0.79
C PRO A 39 0.41 -5.85 -1.20
N MET A 40 0.55 -7.15 -1.44
CA MET A 40 1.74 -7.71 -2.07
C MET A 40 1.56 -7.63 -3.58
N PHE A 41 2.60 -7.18 -4.28
CA PHE A 41 2.60 -7.06 -5.73
C PHE A 41 3.51 -8.14 -6.34
N GLU A 42 3.05 -8.78 -7.41
CA GLU A 42 3.82 -9.72 -8.21
C GLU A 42 4.05 -9.14 -9.61
N VAL A 43 5.18 -9.49 -10.22
CA VAL A 43 5.48 -9.08 -11.60
C VAL A 43 4.66 -9.94 -12.55
N ASP A 44 3.86 -9.33 -13.42
CA ASP A 44 3.23 -10.01 -14.55
C ASP A 44 4.24 -10.15 -15.70
N PRO A 45 4.73 -11.36 -16.02
CA PRO A 45 5.71 -11.55 -17.09
C PRO A 45 5.12 -11.38 -18.50
N PHE A 46 3.79 -11.33 -18.65
CA PHE A 46 3.11 -11.19 -19.94
C PHE A 46 2.67 -9.75 -20.23
N TRP A 47 3.03 -8.80 -19.36
CA TRP A 47 2.77 -7.38 -19.53
C TRP A 47 4.08 -6.63 -19.90
N PRO A 48 4.04 -5.61 -20.79
CA PRO A 48 2.87 -5.13 -21.53
C PRO A 48 2.51 -6.04 -22.71
N LYS A 49 1.21 -6.05 -23.05
CA LYS A 49 0.75 -6.75 -24.25
C LYS A 49 1.42 -6.16 -25.50
N PRO A 50 1.74 -6.98 -26.51
CA PRO A 50 2.19 -6.47 -27.80
C PRO A 50 1.18 -5.45 -28.35
N LEU A 51 1.68 -4.35 -28.90
CA LEU A 51 0.81 -3.38 -29.54
C LEU A 51 0.20 -3.97 -30.82
N PRO A 52 -1.02 -3.53 -31.19
CA PRO A 52 -1.59 -3.84 -32.50
C PRO A 52 -0.61 -3.44 -33.63
N ASN A 53 -0.70 -4.12 -34.77
CA ASN A 53 0.05 -3.78 -35.99
C ASN A 53 1.58 -3.91 -35.89
N GLY A 54 2.11 -4.60 -34.87
CA GLY A 54 3.56 -4.79 -34.70
C GLY A 54 4.30 -3.51 -34.32
N TRP A 55 3.59 -2.51 -33.78
CA TRP A 55 4.19 -1.29 -33.28
C TRP A 55 5.09 -1.58 -32.08
N ILE A 56 6.10 -0.73 -31.93
CA ILE A 56 7.03 -0.76 -30.81
C ILE A 56 6.95 0.57 -30.05
N TYR A 57 7.27 0.53 -28.76
CA TYR A 57 7.34 1.75 -27.96
C TYR A 57 8.65 2.48 -28.26
N GLY A 58 8.54 3.79 -28.43
CA GLY A 58 9.70 4.68 -28.33
C GLY A 58 10.15 4.87 -26.87
N THR A 59 10.80 6.00 -26.55
CA THR A 59 11.17 6.26 -25.15
C THR A 59 9.92 6.52 -24.31
N VAL A 60 9.61 5.64 -23.36
CA VAL A 60 8.52 5.82 -22.40
C VAL A 60 8.92 6.87 -21.37
N ILE A 61 8.11 7.93 -21.26
CA ILE A 61 8.34 9.05 -20.34
C ILE A 61 7.31 9.12 -19.21
N GLY A 62 6.25 8.31 -19.28
CA GLY A 62 5.24 8.22 -18.22
C GLY A 62 4.28 7.06 -18.44
N VAL A 63 3.79 6.51 -17.33
CA VAL A 63 2.74 5.50 -17.28
C VAL A 63 1.76 5.89 -16.19
N THR A 64 0.46 5.82 -16.47
CA THR A 64 -0.59 6.07 -15.49
C THR A 64 -1.77 5.13 -15.71
N ILE A 65 -2.62 4.99 -14.70
CA ILE A 65 -3.80 4.13 -14.69
C ILE A 65 -4.97 4.97 -14.20
N ASP A 66 -6.12 4.89 -14.87
CA ASP A 66 -7.32 5.60 -14.44
C ASP A 66 -8.20 4.74 -13.50
N ALA A 67 -9.36 5.27 -13.11
CA ALA A 67 -10.29 4.58 -12.23
C ALA A 67 -11.02 3.40 -12.89
N GLN A 68 -10.87 3.22 -14.21
CA GLN A 68 -11.45 2.13 -15.00
C GLN A 68 -10.45 1.00 -15.25
N ASP A 69 -9.23 1.08 -14.70
CA ASP A 69 -8.11 0.15 -14.94
C ASP A 69 -7.54 0.24 -16.38
N ASP A 70 -7.77 1.36 -17.07
CA ASP A 70 -7.14 1.62 -18.36
C ASP A 70 -5.72 2.15 -18.17
N VAL A 71 -4.76 1.55 -18.90
CA VAL A 71 -3.35 1.91 -18.83
C VAL A 71 -2.97 2.89 -19.94
N TYR A 72 -2.45 4.06 -19.55
CA TYR A 72 -1.98 5.08 -20.47
C TYR A 72 -0.46 5.16 -20.44
N ILE A 73 0.16 5.05 -21.62
CA ILE A 73 1.61 5.11 -21.77
C ILE A 73 1.94 6.32 -22.65
N VAL A 74 2.72 7.26 -22.10
CA VAL A 74 3.26 8.39 -22.86
C VAL A 74 4.66 8.03 -23.31
N HIS A 75 4.86 7.98 -24.63
CA HIS A 75 6.16 7.73 -25.23
C HIS A 75 6.47 8.76 -26.33
N ARG A 76 7.75 9.00 -26.56
CA ARG A 76 8.25 9.82 -27.68
C ARG A 76 8.92 8.94 -28.71
N GLY A 77 8.78 9.28 -29.99
CA GLY A 77 9.43 8.56 -31.09
C GLY A 77 10.94 8.44 -30.88
N VAL A 78 11.50 7.32 -31.31
CA VAL A 78 12.95 7.14 -31.42
C VAL A 78 13.37 7.50 -32.84
N ALA A 79 14.33 8.41 -32.99
CA ALA A 79 15.04 8.55 -34.25
C ALA A 79 15.83 7.25 -34.48
N GLY A 80 15.37 6.37 -35.37
CA GLY A 80 16.07 5.13 -35.70
C GLY A 80 15.16 3.99 -36.18
N ALA A 81 14.34 3.41 -35.28
CA ALA A 81 13.63 2.16 -35.58
C ALA A 81 12.31 2.36 -36.36
N GLU A 82 11.34 3.14 -35.82
CA GLU A 82 10.11 3.49 -36.57
C GLU A 82 10.41 4.37 -37.79
N ALA A 83 11.41 5.26 -37.67
CA ALA A 83 11.75 6.22 -38.71
C ALA A 83 12.18 5.54 -40.03
N GLY A 84 12.72 4.31 -39.96
CA GLY A 84 13.09 3.52 -41.13
C GLY A 84 11.89 2.88 -41.86
N ALA A 85 10.77 2.64 -41.17
CA ALA A 85 9.54 2.14 -41.78
C ALA A 85 8.72 3.25 -42.47
N ASP A 86 8.98 4.50 -42.09
CA ASP A 86 8.39 5.71 -42.69
C ASP A 86 9.13 6.16 -43.97
N GLN A 87 10.25 5.52 -44.30
CA GLN A 87 10.94 5.72 -45.58
C GLN A 87 10.38 4.74 -46.62
N ASP A 88 9.73 5.27 -47.66
CA ASP A 88 9.35 4.48 -48.84
C ASP A 88 10.64 4.11 -49.60
N PRO A 89 11.03 2.83 -49.70
CA PRO A 89 12.27 2.46 -50.37
C PRO A 89 12.17 2.73 -51.88
N PRO A 90 13.29 3.05 -52.57
CA PRO A 90 13.31 3.22 -54.02
C PRO A 90 13.01 1.92 -54.78
#